data_AF-A0A3A9BGJ5-F1
#
_entry.id   AF-A0A3A9BGJ5-F1
#
_cell.length_a   1.000
_cell.length_b   1.000
_cell.length_c   1.000
_cell.angle_alpha   90.00
_cell.angle_beta   90.00
_cell.angle_gamma   90.00
#
_symmetry.space_group_name_H-M   'P 1'
#
loop_
_entity.id
_entity.type
_entity.pdbx_description
1 polymer ?
#
loop_
_entity_poly.entity_id
_entity_poly.type
_entity_poly.pdbx_seq_one_letter_code
_entity_poly.pdbx_strand_id
1 'polypeptide(L)'
;MDNKVSLLQSQKEYTFIKYNDQLFYEQTACQCLFNGSMFRKCELQNSNFSNCDYEGTIFHDTNFQNVKLLSCDIKSSYYQNCNFYNCDFSLSAITDVEFLHCKFINCKFDDCLIKECSFNSCMLESGSYKMATFILSKFKNCNFDNLLLGNCSFYDHVMENCTFNNITINIDSIGRIYGLTPTCLENFKYIFLGNIYGYAPQEFFERIESIFEQKDWRFQKILYKFNMKKCSPYEYICNIFDTLIYFIDNNIIVKHDDLLFLSNIINHMKESNSLPLFALYQGIERLSDYIIILKEESYYNKEDIFREFFNKLFFVFNELLADFAEIFPEKIETGILSEQVLLKIHYDGKEEIDFSKYINRFLEISGYSKKYYCNLLQTKNGSLIEIIIGSIIAVYALQILLYGVNGVLIQLTDMVSKIGVLRNKNYQKNYLSNSVKGKQYQPELLGNTFDLLKNTEFKENVKTLASVLNTSKIIDVSTDLNSENSI
;
A
#
# COMPACT_ATOMS: atom_id res chain seq x y z
N MET A 1 5.76 9.35 -41.67
CA MET A 1 4.80 10.44 -41.39
C MET A 1 5.64 11.69 -41.26
N ASP A 2 5.40 12.69 -42.09
CA ASP A 2 6.12 13.97 -42.02
C ASP A 2 5.57 14.75 -40.83
N ASN A 3 6.21 14.61 -39.66
CA ASN A 3 5.85 15.42 -38.50
C ASN A 3 6.07 16.89 -38.84
N LYS A 4 5.07 17.73 -38.56
CA LYS A 4 5.17 19.16 -38.83
C LYS A 4 6.18 19.77 -37.86
N VAL A 5 7.20 20.45 -38.39
CA VAL A 5 8.18 21.14 -37.55
C VAL A 5 7.52 22.34 -36.88
N SER A 6 7.56 22.36 -35.55
CA SER A 6 7.09 23.48 -34.73
C SER A 6 8.27 24.32 -34.26
N LEU A 7 8.11 25.65 -34.37
CA LEU A 7 9.11 26.62 -33.93
C LEU A 7 8.61 27.33 -32.67
N LEU A 8 9.34 27.18 -31.58
CA LEU A 8 9.07 27.86 -30.32
C LEU A 8 10.19 28.85 -30.02
N GLN A 9 9.86 29.90 -29.29
CA GLN A 9 10.79 30.93 -28.84
C GLN A 9 10.87 30.91 -27.33
N SER A 10 12.05 31.21 -26.77
CA SER A 10 12.23 31.43 -25.35
C SER A 10 11.39 32.59 -24.82
N GLN A 11 11.09 32.59 -23.51
CA GLN A 11 10.39 33.67 -22.81
C GLN A 11 8.99 33.94 -23.37
N LYS A 12 8.28 32.86 -23.72
CA LYS A 12 6.92 32.92 -24.27
C LYS A 12 5.95 32.07 -23.47
N GLU A 13 4.69 32.46 -23.58
CA GLU A 13 3.58 31.72 -23.03
C GLU A 13 2.95 30.82 -24.10
N TYR A 14 2.80 29.54 -23.75
CA TYR A 14 2.25 28.45 -24.54
C TYR A 14 1.18 27.66 -23.76
N THR A 15 0.54 28.32 -22.80
CA THR A 15 -0.48 27.78 -21.91
C THR A 15 -1.67 27.20 -22.68
N PHE A 16 -2.16 26.03 -22.27
CA PHE A 16 -3.34 25.34 -22.83
C PHE A 16 -3.29 25.03 -24.35
N ILE A 17 -2.11 25.10 -24.98
CA ILE A 17 -1.95 24.78 -26.39
C ILE A 17 -1.92 23.26 -26.58
N LYS A 18 -2.49 22.79 -27.69
CA LYS A 18 -2.46 21.37 -28.10
C LYS A 18 -1.52 21.19 -29.29
N TYR A 19 -0.43 20.48 -29.07
CA TYR A 19 0.51 20.05 -30.09
C TYR A 19 0.22 18.59 -30.43
N ASN A 20 -0.17 18.32 -31.68
CA ASN A 20 -0.39 16.95 -32.17
C ASN A 20 0.55 16.66 -33.33
N ASP A 21 1.25 15.53 -33.28
CA ASP A 21 2.09 15.04 -34.37
C ASP A 21 3.14 16.07 -34.82
N GLN A 22 3.75 16.78 -33.84
CA GLN A 22 4.74 17.84 -34.07
C GLN A 22 6.16 17.36 -33.82
N LEU A 23 7.10 17.90 -34.60
CA LEU A 23 8.55 17.74 -34.38
C LEU A 23 9.13 19.05 -33.85
N PHE A 24 9.79 18.99 -32.70
CA PHE A 24 10.61 20.04 -32.12
C PHE A 24 12.06 19.61 -32.21
N TYR A 25 12.71 19.94 -33.33
CA TYR A 25 14.11 19.61 -33.59
C TYR A 25 14.99 20.85 -33.40
N GLU A 26 16.08 20.71 -32.64
CA GLU A 26 17.05 21.78 -32.35
C GLU A 26 16.39 23.09 -31.85
N GLN A 27 15.30 22.95 -31.08
CA GLN A 27 14.58 24.10 -30.53
C GLN A 27 15.31 24.68 -29.33
N THR A 28 15.23 26.00 -29.18
CA THR A 28 15.58 26.70 -27.94
C THR A 28 14.37 27.48 -27.47
N ALA A 29 13.66 26.91 -26.50
CA ALA A 29 12.46 27.46 -25.89
C ALA A 29 12.61 27.43 -24.36
N CYS A 30 13.54 28.24 -23.86
CA CYS A 30 13.82 28.34 -22.43
C CYS A 30 12.94 29.40 -21.78
N GLN A 31 12.71 29.30 -20.46
CA GLN A 31 11.92 30.30 -19.71
C GLN A 31 10.50 30.48 -20.25
N CYS A 32 9.86 29.39 -20.68
CA CYS A 32 8.52 29.40 -21.23
C CYS A 32 7.49 28.86 -20.23
N LEU A 33 6.24 29.28 -20.41
CA LEU A 33 5.10 28.77 -19.67
C LEU A 33 4.32 27.80 -20.56
N PHE A 34 4.29 26.52 -20.19
CA PHE A 34 3.54 25.48 -20.89
C PHE A 34 2.31 25.04 -20.10
N ASN A 35 1.88 25.78 -19.08
CA ASN A 35 0.90 25.29 -18.11
C ASN A 35 -0.39 24.79 -18.81
N GLY A 36 -0.86 23.61 -18.42
CA GLY A 36 -2.06 22.99 -19.00
C GLY A 36 -1.99 22.60 -20.48
N SER A 37 -0.83 22.74 -21.14
CA SER A 37 -0.66 22.37 -22.53
C SER A 37 -0.58 20.84 -22.72
N MET A 38 -0.87 20.38 -23.93
CA MET A 38 -0.88 18.97 -24.27
C MET A 38 0.00 18.70 -25.50
N PHE A 39 0.86 17.70 -25.38
CA PHE A 39 1.72 17.19 -26.44
C PHE A 39 1.37 15.74 -26.72
N ARG A 40 0.81 15.49 -27.89
CA ARG A 40 0.39 14.16 -28.32
C ARG A 40 1.18 13.73 -29.54
N LYS A 41 1.77 12.54 -29.49
CA LYS A 41 2.55 11.96 -30.62
C LYS A 41 3.63 12.91 -31.11
N CYS A 42 4.25 13.66 -30.19
CA CYS A 42 5.27 14.63 -30.53
C CYS A 42 6.67 14.00 -30.46
N GLU A 43 7.60 14.65 -31.14
CA GLU A 43 9.02 14.30 -31.13
C GLU A 43 9.80 15.53 -30.70
N LEU A 44 10.48 15.47 -29.55
CA LEU A 44 11.36 16.51 -29.06
C LEU A 44 12.79 16.00 -29.15
N GLN A 45 13.61 16.61 -30.02
CA GLN A 45 14.93 16.10 -30.36
C GLN A 45 15.98 17.22 -30.30
N ASN A 46 17.10 16.96 -29.64
CA ASN A 46 18.25 17.86 -29.54
C ASN A 46 17.89 19.28 -29.11
N SER A 47 16.89 19.42 -28.24
CA SER A 47 16.26 20.71 -27.93
C SER A 47 16.51 21.13 -26.48
N ASN A 48 16.43 22.43 -26.24
CA ASN A 48 16.57 23.04 -24.92
C ASN A 48 15.26 23.69 -24.49
N PHE A 49 14.71 23.17 -23.40
CA PHE A 49 13.42 23.49 -22.81
C PHE A 49 13.57 23.80 -21.31
N SER A 50 14.73 24.33 -20.93
CA SER A 50 15.12 24.61 -19.54
C SER A 50 14.47 25.86 -18.96
N ASN A 51 14.32 25.89 -17.65
CA ASN A 51 13.70 26.97 -16.88
C ASN A 51 12.22 27.20 -17.23
N CYS A 52 11.56 26.16 -17.72
CA CYS A 52 10.16 26.24 -18.14
C CYS A 52 9.24 25.71 -17.05
N ASP A 53 8.00 26.19 -17.08
CA ASP A 53 6.91 25.73 -16.22
C ASP A 53 6.01 24.77 -17.01
N TYR A 54 5.81 23.59 -16.46
CA TYR A 54 5.02 22.49 -17.02
C TYR A 54 3.83 22.12 -16.13
N GLU A 55 3.39 22.98 -15.20
CA GLU A 55 2.25 22.67 -14.34
C GLU A 55 1.01 22.26 -15.14
N GLY A 56 0.39 21.13 -14.78
CA GLY A 56 -0.82 20.64 -15.45
C GLY A 56 -0.62 20.14 -16.87
N THR A 57 0.62 19.91 -17.31
CA THR A 57 0.87 19.46 -18.70
C THR A 57 0.55 17.99 -18.91
N ILE A 58 0.20 17.67 -20.15
CA ILE A 58 -0.10 16.30 -20.59
C ILE A 58 0.82 15.94 -21.75
N PHE A 59 1.61 14.89 -21.56
CA PHE A 59 2.40 14.28 -22.63
C PHE A 59 1.89 12.86 -22.91
N HIS A 60 1.52 12.57 -24.15
CA HIS A 60 0.98 11.28 -24.54
C HIS A 60 1.66 10.79 -25.82
N ASP A 61 2.19 9.56 -25.80
CA ASP A 61 2.94 8.95 -26.92
C ASP A 61 4.08 9.86 -27.44
N THR A 62 4.80 10.55 -26.56
CA THR A 62 5.81 11.56 -26.95
C THR A 62 7.22 11.07 -26.68
N ASN A 63 8.11 11.27 -27.64
CA ASN A 63 9.52 10.90 -27.52
C ASN A 63 10.38 12.13 -27.27
N PHE A 64 11.30 12.01 -26.32
CA PHE A 64 12.29 13.01 -25.95
C PHE A 64 13.66 12.39 -26.15
N GLN A 65 14.47 12.99 -27.03
CA GLN A 65 15.83 12.53 -27.30
C GLN A 65 16.81 13.69 -27.19
N ASN A 66 17.79 13.56 -26.29
CA ASN A 66 18.80 14.58 -26.02
C ASN A 66 18.18 15.95 -25.66
N VAL A 67 17.11 15.95 -24.86
CA VAL A 67 16.39 17.17 -24.46
C VAL A 67 16.90 17.67 -23.10
N LYS A 68 17.14 18.98 -23.01
CA LYS A 68 17.46 19.65 -21.74
C LYS A 68 16.18 20.21 -21.12
N LEU A 69 15.87 19.74 -19.92
CA LEU A 69 14.77 20.16 -19.05
C LEU A 69 15.37 20.61 -17.71
N LEU A 70 16.38 21.49 -17.75
CA LEU A 70 17.09 21.93 -16.56
C LEU A 70 16.26 22.95 -15.79
N SER A 71 16.25 22.86 -14.46
CA SER A 71 15.58 23.85 -13.59
C SER A 71 14.11 24.10 -13.98
N CYS A 72 13.40 23.06 -14.39
CA CYS A 72 12.00 23.13 -14.74
C CYS A 72 11.12 22.91 -13.52
N ASP A 73 9.92 23.52 -13.54
CA ASP A 73 8.86 23.23 -12.59
C ASP A 73 7.85 22.29 -13.26
N ILE A 74 7.75 21.05 -12.80
CA ILE A 74 6.87 20.02 -13.36
C ILE A 74 5.94 19.55 -12.25
N LYS A 75 4.71 20.06 -12.25
CA LYS A 75 3.72 19.83 -11.19
C LYS A 75 2.39 19.34 -11.72
N SER A 76 1.71 18.48 -10.97
CA SER A 76 0.34 18.04 -11.27
C SER A 76 0.14 17.65 -12.74
N SER A 77 1.13 16.92 -13.27
CA SER A 77 1.26 16.63 -14.71
C SER A 77 1.09 15.15 -15.00
N TYR A 78 0.79 14.83 -16.25
CA TYR A 78 0.52 13.46 -16.69
C TYR A 78 1.35 13.08 -17.92
N TYR A 79 2.09 11.99 -17.81
CA TYR A 79 2.96 11.47 -18.86
C TYR A 79 2.60 10.01 -19.14
N GLN A 80 2.13 9.73 -20.36
CA GLN A 80 1.75 8.39 -20.78
C GLN A 80 2.49 7.97 -22.05
N ASN A 81 3.01 6.74 -22.05
CA ASN A 81 3.74 6.14 -23.18
C ASN A 81 4.89 7.04 -23.69
N CYS A 82 5.55 7.76 -22.79
CA CYS A 82 6.63 8.68 -23.16
C CYS A 82 8.00 8.01 -23.02
N ASN A 83 8.90 8.28 -23.96
CA ASN A 83 10.26 7.78 -23.88
C ASN A 83 11.26 8.93 -23.77
N PHE A 84 12.08 8.91 -22.73
CA PHE A 84 13.13 9.87 -22.46
C PHE A 84 14.49 9.20 -22.63
N TYR A 85 15.22 9.60 -23.67
CA TYR A 85 16.55 9.11 -23.98
C TYR A 85 17.56 10.25 -23.85
N ASN A 86 18.57 10.08 -23.01
CA ASN A 86 19.63 11.07 -22.77
C ASN A 86 19.09 12.46 -22.39
N CYS A 87 17.98 12.51 -21.66
CA CYS A 87 17.38 13.77 -21.22
C CYS A 87 17.98 14.25 -19.90
N ASP A 88 18.01 15.56 -19.70
CA ASP A 88 18.61 16.19 -18.53
C ASP A 88 17.56 16.99 -17.76
N PHE A 89 17.10 16.44 -16.64
CA PHE A 89 16.14 17.04 -15.70
C PHE A 89 16.83 17.74 -14.52
N SER A 90 18.15 17.92 -14.55
CA SER A 90 18.89 18.38 -13.38
C SER A 90 18.35 19.71 -12.83
N LEU A 91 18.38 19.86 -11.51
CA LEU A 91 17.85 21.03 -10.77
C LEU A 91 16.33 21.26 -10.89
N SER A 92 15.58 20.34 -11.50
CA SER A 92 14.12 20.49 -11.62
C SER A 92 13.38 20.10 -10.35
N ALA A 93 12.17 20.64 -10.21
CA ALA A 93 11.19 20.19 -9.22
C ALA A 93 10.09 19.41 -9.94
N ILE A 94 9.98 18.11 -9.63
CA ILE A 94 8.99 17.19 -10.18
C ILE A 94 8.09 16.75 -9.03
N THR A 95 6.87 17.30 -8.93
CA THR A 95 5.98 17.04 -7.79
C THR A 95 4.59 16.65 -8.26
N ASP A 96 3.98 15.64 -7.66
CA ASP A 96 2.60 15.23 -8.01
C ASP A 96 2.48 14.91 -9.52
N VAL A 97 3.39 14.10 -10.05
CA VAL A 97 3.40 13.70 -11.47
C VAL A 97 3.09 12.22 -11.60
N GLU A 98 2.19 11.90 -12.52
CA GLU A 98 1.89 10.52 -12.90
C GLU A 98 2.61 10.15 -14.20
N PHE A 99 3.45 9.11 -14.11
CA PHE A 99 4.13 8.48 -15.23
C PHE A 99 3.53 7.09 -15.46
N LEU A 100 2.94 6.89 -16.63
CA LEU A 100 2.36 5.62 -17.06
C LEU A 100 3.08 5.10 -18.31
N HIS A 101 3.62 3.88 -18.25
CA HIS A 101 4.33 3.26 -19.38
C HIS A 101 5.50 4.09 -19.94
N CYS A 102 6.19 4.83 -19.06
CA CYS A 102 7.28 5.71 -19.46
C CYS A 102 8.65 5.02 -19.32
N LYS A 103 9.60 5.43 -20.16
CA LYS A 103 10.99 4.95 -20.11
C LYS A 103 11.94 6.12 -19.90
N PHE A 104 12.85 5.97 -18.94
CA PHE A 104 13.94 6.91 -18.67
C PHE A 104 15.25 6.16 -18.85
N ILE A 105 15.92 6.39 -19.98
CA ILE A 105 17.19 5.74 -20.31
C ILE A 105 18.28 6.81 -20.44
N ASN A 106 19.40 6.64 -19.72
CA ASN A 106 20.51 7.60 -19.75
C ASN A 106 20.10 9.02 -19.33
N CYS A 107 19.07 9.13 -18.50
CA CYS A 107 18.57 10.41 -18.02
C CYS A 107 19.33 10.90 -16.78
N LYS A 108 19.44 12.22 -16.65
CA LYS A 108 20.03 12.88 -15.48
C LYS A 108 18.95 13.54 -14.64
N PHE A 109 18.98 13.28 -13.35
CA PHE A 109 18.14 13.88 -12.32
C PHE A 109 19.03 14.50 -11.23
N ASP A 110 20.23 14.96 -11.58
CA ASP A 110 21.18 15.50 -10.60
C ASP A 110 20.57 16.75 -9.93
N ASP A 111 20.66 16.82 -8.60
CA ASP A 111 20.08 17.90 -7.78
C ASP A 111 18.55 18.10 -7.99
N CYS A 112 17.85 17.10 -8.52
CA CYS A 112 16.41 17.15 -8.77
C CYS A 112 15.63 16.85 -7.48
N LEU A 113 14.50 17.52 -7.29
CA LEU A 113 13.46 17.09 -6.35
C LEU A 113 12.41 16.27 -7.11
N ILE A 114 12.14 15.06 -6.66
CA ILE A 114 11.05 14.21 -7.14
C ILE A 114 10.21 13.82 -5.92
N LYS A 115 9.03 14.42 -5.77
CA LYS A 115 8.18 14.24 -4.58
C LYS A 115 6.77 13.82 -4.99
N GLU A 116 6.19 12.88 -4.27
CA GLU A 116 4.78 12.51 -4.42
C GLU A 116 4.39 12.11 -5.87
N CYS A 117 5.32 11.49 -6.59
CA CYS A 117 5.08 11.04 -7.95
C CYS A 117 4.59 9.58 -7.99
N SER A 118 3.86 9.22 -9.03
CA SER A 118 3.39 7.86 -9.28
C SER A 118 4.01 7.32 -10.57
N PHE A 119 4.63 6.16 -10.49
CA PHE A 119 5.21 5.45 -11.63
C PHE A 119 4.50 4.12 -11.80
N ASN A 120 3.83 3.92 -12.93
CA ASN A 120 3.16 2.68 -13.24
C ASN A 120 3.72 2.11 -14.55
N SER A 121 4.23 0.87 -14.46
CA SER A 121 4.78 0.13 -15.60
C SER A 121 5.91 0.89 -16.31
N CYS A 122 6.74 1.58 -15.52
CA CYS A 122 7.83 2.43 -16.01
C CYS A 122 9.19 1.72 -15.92
N MET A 123 10.16 2.23 -16.67
CA MET A 123 11.53 1.76 -16.65
C MET A 123 12.49 2.91 -16.35
N LEU A 124 13.37 2.72 -15.37
CA LEU A 124 14.46 3.61 -15.04
C LEU A 124 15.76 2.84 -15.26
N GLU A 125 16.48 3.17 -16.34
CA GLU A 125 17.67 2.45 -16.77
C GLU A 125 18.83 3.41 -16.92
N SER A 126 19.97 3.07 -16.31
CA SER A 126 21.26 3.75 -16.49
C SER A 126 21.11 5.28 -16.36
N GLY A 127 21.13 5.85 -15.17
CA GLY A 127 20.90 7.28 -14.98
C GLY A 127 21.78 7.89 -13.88
N SER A 128 21.85 9.21 -13.86
CA SER A 128 22.51 9.96 -12.78
C SER A 128 21.45 10.57 -11.87
N TYR A 129 21.62 10.40 -10.56
CA TYR A 129 20.71 10.89 -9.52
C TYR A 129 21.48 11.63 -8.42
N LYS A 130 22.66 12.18 -8.73
CA LYS A 130 23.55 12.73 -7.70
C LYS A 130 22.86 13.87 -6.98
N MET A 131 22.87 13.84 -5.65
CA MET A 131 22.25 14.85 -4.80
C MET A 131 20.74 15.04 -5.02
N ALA A 132 20.11 14.14 -5.78
CA ALA A 132 18.67 14.15 -5.97
C ALA A 132 17.95 13.80 -4.68
N THR A 133 16.73 14.31 -4.52
CA THR A 133 15.80 13.92 -3.46
C THR A 133 14.57 13.31 -4.10
N PHE A 134 14.41 11.99 -3.92
CA PHE A 134 13.26 11.22 -4.36
C PHE A 134 12.51 10.71 -3.14
N ILE A 135 11.30 11.22 -2.90
CA ILE A 135 10.54 10.93 -1.68
C ILE A 135 9.05 10.75 -1.94
N LEU A 136 8.36 10.05 -1.04
CA LEU A 136 6.90 9.93 -1.00
C LEU A 136 6.25 9.43 -2.30
N SER A 137 7.02 8.72 -3.11
CA SER A 137 6.61 8.30 -4.46
C SER A 137 6.21 6.82 -4.51
N LYS A 138 5.31 6.48 -5.44
CA LYS A 138 4.76 5.14 -5.62
C LYS A 138 5.29 4.52 -6.91
N PHE A 139 5.66 3.24 -6.87
CA PHE A 139 6.11 2.48 -8.04
C PHE A 139 5.32 1.19 -8.15
N LYS A 140 4.68 0.97 -9.29
CA LYS A 140 3.95 -0.26 -9.59
C LYS A 140 4.46 -0.85 -10.88
N ASN A 141 4.79 -2.14 -10.88
CA ASN A 141 5.28 -2.87 -12.06
C ASN A 141 6.50 -2.21 -12.73
N CYS A 142 7.38 -1.56 -11.95
CA CYS A 142 8.52 -0.81 -12.51
C CYS A 142 9.80 -1.65 -12.58
N ASN A 143 10.66 -1.33 -13.54
CA ASN A 143 12.01 -1.89 -13.65
C ASN A 143 13.07 -0.82 -13.35
N PHE A 144 13.98 -1.14 -12.44
CA PHE A 144 15.16 -0.35 -12.12
C PHE A 144 16.40 -1.14 -12.55
N ASP A 145 17.19 -0.57 -13.46
CA ASP A 145 18.35 -1.26 -14.02
C ASP A 145 19.59 -0.36 -14.02
N ASN A 146 20.70 -0.87 -13.49
CA ASN A 146 22.00 -0.22 -13.45
C ASN A 146 21.99 1.16 -12.77
N LEU A 147 21.43 1.26 -11.56
CA LEU A 147 21.29 2.53 -10.83
C LEU A 147 22.17 2.60 -9.57
N LEU A 148 22.77 3.76 -9.35
CA LEU A 148 23.47 4.14 -8.12
C LEU A 148 22.58 5.09 -7.30
N LEU A 149 21.85 4.53 -6.34
CA LEU A 149 20.93 5.22 -5.44
C LEU A 149 21.56 5.57 -4.08
N GLY A 150 22.89 5.48 -3.96
CA GLY A 150 23.61 5.83 -2.74
C GLY A 150 24.01 7.30 -2.60
N ASN A 151 24.03 8.03 -3.72
CA ASN A 151 24.38 9.45 -3.76
C ASN A 151 23.15 10.35 -3.80
N CYS A 152 21.98 9.80 -3.48
CA CYS A 152 20.71 10.50 -3.44
C CYS A 152 19.93 10.14 -2.17
N SER A 153 18.97 10.99 -1.86
CA SER A 153 17.91 10.68 -0.90
C SER A 153 16.85 9.88 -1.63
N PHE A 154 16.81 8.56 -1.43
CA PHE A 154 15.80 7.66 -2.01
C PHE A 154 15.10 6.91 -0.88
N TYR A 155 13.98 7.45 -0.41
CA TYR A 155 13.27 6.96 0.77
C TYR A 155 11.78 7.32 0.73
N ASP A 156 10.99 6.69 1.61
CA ASP A 156 9.54 6.85 1.74
C ASP A 156 8.78 6.47 0.46
N HIS A 157 9.12 5.30 -0.09
CA HIS A 157 8.50 4.78 -1.31
C HIS A 157 7.58 3.60 -1.03
N VAL A 158 6.46 3.53 -1.75
CA VAL A 158 5.62 2.33 -1.80
C VAL A 158 5.84 1.65 -3.15
N MET A 159 6.27 0.39 -3.12
CA MET A 159 6.62 -0.37 -4.32
C MET A 159 5.77 -1.64 -4.42
N GLU A 160 5.28 -1.93 -5.61
CA GLU A 160 4.52 -3.14 -5.93
C GLU A 160 5.07 -3.75 -7.21
N ASN A 161 5.39 -5.05 -7.18
CA ASN A 161 5.85 -5.82 -8.34
C ASN A 161 7.02 -5.15 -9.11
N CYS A 162 7.95 -4.51 -8.38
CA CYS A 162 9.11 -3.88 -8.98
C CYS A 162 10.28 -4.85 -9.10
N THR A 163 11.07 -4.69 -10.16
CA THR A 163 12.28 -5.48 -10.42
C THR A 163 13.51 -4.60 -10.34
N PHE A 164 14.61 -5.19 -9.89
CA PHE A 164 15.84 -4.47 -9.64
C PHE A 164 17.02 -5.28 -10.17
N ASN A 165 17.80 -4.67 -11.04
CA ASN A 165 19.03 -5.25 -11.57
C ASN A 165 20.20 -4.29 -11.36
N ASN A 166 21.30 -4.81 -10.81
CA ASN A 166 22.54 -4.06 -10.54
C ASN A 166 22.29 -2.71 -9.82
N ILE A 167 21.62 -2.77 -8.67
CA ILE A 167 21.31 -1.59 -7.86
C ILE A 167 22.31 -1.46 -6.72
N THR A 168 22.79 -0.23 -6.51
CA THR A 168 23.58 0.14 -5.33
C THR A 168 22.80 1.15 -4.48
N ILE A 169 22.55 0.86 -3.21
CA ILE A 169 21.66 1.66 -2.35
C ILE A 169 22.22 1.84 -0.93
N ASN A 170 21.82 2.93 -0.27
CA ASN A 170 22.13 3.17 1.14
C ASN A 170 21.35 2.21 2.06
N ILE A 171 21.99 1.77 3.15
CA ILE A 171 21.36 0.85 4.11
C ILE A 171 20.15 1.47 4.83
N ASP A 172 20.16 2.78 5.04
CA ASP A 172 19.07 3.53 5.69
C ASP A 172 17.83 3.63 4.80
N SER A 173 17.99 3.59 3.48
CA SER A 173 16.89 3.63 2.52
C SER A 173 15.98 2.40 2.59
N ILE A 174 16.53 1.19 2.84
CA ILE A 174 15.73 -0.04 2.78
C ILE A 174 14.63 -0.11 3.85
N GLY A 175 14.85 0.55 5.00
CA GLY A 175 13.84 0.68 6.05
C GLY A 175 12.80 1.76 5.75
N ARG A 176 12.91 2.44 4.61
CA ARG A 176 12.00 3.51 4.17
C ARG A 176 11.33 3.19 2.84
N ILE A 177 11.45 1.95 2.35
CA ILE A 177 10.84 1.51 1.10
C ILE A 177 9.93 0.34 1.42
N TYR A 178 8.63 0.50 1.27
CA TYR A 178 7.65 -0.57 1.41
C TYR A 178 7.62 -1.41 0.13
N GLY A 179 7.54 -2.74 0.29
CA GLY A 179 7.37 -3.68 -0.82
C GLY A 179 8.67 -4.26 -1.39
N LEU A 180 9.81 -4.04 -0.72
CA LEU A 180 11.02 -4.79 -1.00
C LEU A 180 10.85 -6.26 -0.55
N THR A 181 11.31 -7.20 -1.36
CA THR A 181 11.34 -8.62 -0.99
C THR A 181 12.72 -9.03 -0.47
N PRO A 182 12.84 -10.18 0.24
CA PRO A 182 14.14 -10.73 0.60
C PRO A 182 15.08 -10.89 -0.61
N THR A 183 14.53 -11.33 -1.75
CA THR A 183 15.30 -11.48 -2.99
C THR A 183 15.78 -10.15 -3.57
N CYS A 184 15.03 -9.06 -3.41
CA CYS A 184 15.53 -7.73 -3.78
C CYS A 184 16.76 -7.36 -2.96
N LEU A 185 16.68 -7.55 -1.64
CA LEU A 185 17.73 -7.17 -0.70
C LEU A 185 19.02 -7.98 -0.88
N GLU A 186 18.92 -9.28 -1.17
CA GLU A 186 20.08 -10.13 -1.49
C GLU A 186 20.83 -9.66 -2.75
N ASN A 187 20.12 -9.07 -3.71
CA ASN A 187 20.67 -8.67 -5.01
C ASN A 187 21.18 -7.21 -5.05
N PHE A 188 21.07 -6.46 -3.94
CA PHE A 188 21.60 -5.11 -3.86
C PHE A 188 23.09 -5.11 -3.48
N LYS A 189 23.80 -4.11 -4.00
CA LYS A 189 25.06 -3.63 -3.43
C LYS A 189 24.74 -2.53 -2.43
N TYR A 190 25.48 -2.47 -1.34
CA TYR A 190 25.14 -1.57 -0.23
C TYR A 190 26.18 -0.49 -0.02
N ILE A 191 25.72 0.70 0.36
CA ILE A 191 26.58 1.77 0.86
C ILE A 191 26.29 1.95 2.34
N PHE A 192 27.37 1.95 3.14
CA PHE A 192 27.29 2.24 4.57
C PHE A 192 28.48 3.09 5.00
N LEU A 193 28.18 4.25 5.60
CA LEU A 193 29.16 5.25 6.03
C LEU A 193 30.17 5.59 4.91
N GLY A 194 29.66 5.74 3.68
CA GLY A 194 30.45 6.11 2.50
C GLY A 194 31.23 4.97 1.83
N ASN A 195 31.27 3.78 2.44
CA ASN A 195 31.94 2.62 1.84
C ASN A 195 30.94 1.76 1.06
N ILE A 196 31.32 1.34 -0.15
CA ILE A 196 30.56 0.38 -0.95
C ILE A 196 30.93 -1.02 -0.49
N TYR A 197 29.92 -1.79 -0.12
CA TYR A 197 29.98 -3.21 0.15
C TYR A 197 29.41 -3.97 -1.04
N GLY A 198 29.89 -5.19 -1.26
CA GLY A 198 29.37 -6.07 -2.31
C GLY A 198 27.93 -6.51 -2.04
N TYR A 199 27.51 -7.58 -2.72
CA TYR A 199 26.24 -8.23 -2.44
C TYR A 199 26.19 -8.71 -0.99
N ALA A 200 25.04 -8.54 -0.33
CA ALA A 200 24.88 -8.87 1.08
C ALA A 200 25.17 -10.37 1.35
N PRO A 201 26.21 -10.72 2.13
CA PRO A 201 26.33 -12.08 2.65
C PRO A 201 25.18 -12.36 3.65
N GLN A 202 24.82 -13.61 3.89
CA GLN A 202 23.68 -13.97 4.76
C GLN A 202 23.77 -13.36 6.18
N GLU A 203 25.00 -13.21 6.73
CA GLU A 203 25.27 -12.56 8.03
C GLU A 203 25.03 -11.04 8.03
N PHE A 204 24.91 -10.40 6.85
CA PHE A 204 24.67 -8.96 6.72
C PHE A 204 23.29 -8.57 7.27
N PHE A 205 22.27 -9.40 7.08
CA PHE A 205 20.90 -9.12 7.49
C PHE A 205 20.68 -9.11 9.00
N GLU A 206 21.45 -9.91 9.76
CA GLU A 206 21.42 -9.90 11.22
C GLU A 206 22.02 -8.59 11.77
N ARG A 207 23.03 -8.03 11.08
CA ARG A 207 23.63 -6.75 11.44
C ARG A 207 22.71 -5.57 11.16
N ILE A 208 21.86 -5.61 10.13
CA ILE A 208 20.92 -4.51 9.81
C ILE A 208 19.97 -4.26 10.99
N GLU A 209 19.38 -5.31 11.56
CA GLU A 209 18.48 -5.14 12.70
C GLU A 209 19.20 -4.56 13.91
N SER A 210 20.45 -5.00 14.16
CA SER A 210 21.27 -4.43 15.22
C SER A 210 21.59 -2.95 14.99
N ILE A 211 21.89 -2.56 13.75
CA ILE A 211 22.12 -1.15 13.37
C ILE A 211 20.87 -0.31 13.63
N PHE A 212 19.70 -0.79 13.22
CA PHE A 212 18.44 -0.07 13.45
C PHE A 212 18.10 0.04 14.93
N GLU A 213 18.38 -1.01 15.71
CA GLU A 213 18.18 -0.98 17.16
C GLU A 213 19.10 0.01 17.87
N GLN A 214 20.40 -0.02 17.57
CA GLN A 214 21.39 0.86 18.19
C GLN A 214 21.13 2.34 17.91
N LYS A 215 20.48 2.64 16.78
CA LYS A 215 20.15 4.02 16.37
C LYS A 215 18.71 4.44 16.73
N ASP A 216 17.95 3.57 17.39
CA ASP A 216 16.52 3.78 17.69
C ASP A 216 15.68 4.13 16.43
N TRP A 217 16.05 3.55 15.28
CA TRP A 217 15.37 3.73 14.00
C TRP A 217 14.13 2.84 13.91
N ARG A 218 13.13 3.13 14.76
CA ARG A 218 11.97 2.27 14.99
C ARG A 218 11.14 2.03 13.73
N PHE A 219 10.76 3.08 12.99
CA PHE A 219 9.99 2.91 11.76
C PHE A 219 10.75 2.09 10.70
N GLN A 220 12.06 2.32 10.58
CA GLN A 220 12.92 1.59 9.65
C GLN A 220 12.99 0.11 10.00
N LYS A 221 13.17 -0.20 11.29
CA LYS A 221 13.19 -1.56 11.80
C LYS A 221 11.88 -2.28 11.52
N ILE A 222 10.75 -1.64 11.82
CA ILE A 222 9.42 -2.24 11.66
C ILE A 222 9.13 -2.52 10.19
N LEU A 223 9.39 -1.56 9.29
CA LEU A 223 9.19 -1.76 7.86
C LEU A 223 10.13 -2.81 7.27
N TYR A 224 11.40 -2.80 7.67
CA TYR A 224 12.36 -3.81 7.24
C TYR A 224 11.92 -5.22 7.66
N LYS A 225 11.47 -5.40 8.92
CA LYS A 225 10.95 -6.69 9.39
C LYS A 225 9.74 -7.16 8.58
N PHE A 226 8.84 -6.24 8.24
CA PHE A 226 7.67 -6.54 7.42
C PHE A 226 8.06 -6.99 6.00
N ASN A 227 8.94 -6.24 5.33
CA ASN A 227 9.49 -6.61 4.01
C ASN A 227 10.21 -7.98 4.03
N MET A 228 10.91 -8.28 5.13
CA MET A 228 11.57 -9.57 5.35
C MET A 228 10.62 -10.71 5.77
N LYS A 229 9.30 -10.46 5.79
CA LYS A 229 8.26 -11.40 6.24
C LYS A 229 8.47 -11.90 7.68
N LYS A 230 9.15 -11.11 8.51
CA LYS A 230 9.43 -11.43 9.93
C LYS A 230 8.31 -11.01 10.89
N CYS A 231 7.28 -10.33 10.40
CA CYS A 231 6.08 -10.02 11.16
C CYS A 231 4.86 -10.03 10.22
N SER A 232 3.70 -10.34 10.81
CA SER A 232 2.41 -10.33 10.11
C SER A 232 1.95 -8.91 9.76
N PRO A 233 1.02 -8.73 8.81
CA PRO A 233 0.35 -7.46 8.58
C PRO A 233 -0.27 -6.87 9.86
N TYR A 234 -0.87 -7.72 10.70
CA TYR A 234 -1.46 -7.31 11.98
C TYR A 234 -0.41 -6.69 12.91
N GLU A 235 0.69 -7.42 13.14
CA GLU A 235 1.78 -6.94 13.98
C GLU A 235 2.45 -5.69 13.41
N TYR A 236 2.59 -5.60 12.08
CA TYR A 236 3.16 -4.44 11.42
C TYR A 236 2.36 -3.17 11.71
N ILE A 237 1.04 -3.21 11.52
CA ILE A 237 0.15 -2.08 11.82
C ILE A 237 0.17 -1.75 13.31
N CYS A 238 0.08 -2.74 14.21
CA CYS A 238 0.18 -2.49 15.65
C CYS A 238 1.49 -1.78 16.04
N ASN A 239 2.62 -2.27 15.52
CA ASN A 239 3.94 -1.71 15.81
C ASN A 239 4.12 -0.27 15.27
N ILE A 240 3.47 0.09 14.16
CA ILE A 240 3.43 1.49 13.67
C ILE A 240 2.80 2.40 14.73
N PHE A 241 1.61 2.02 15.23
CA PHE A 241 0.92 2.83 16.25
C PHE A 241 1.68 2.85 17.58
N ASP A 242 2.26 1.73 18.00
CA ASP A 242 3.13 1.67 19.19
C ASP A 242 4.32 2.62 19.07
N THR A 243 4.91 2.73 17.86
CA THR A 243 6.03 3.65 17.61
C THR A 243 5.60 5.11 17.63
N LEU A 244 4.46 5.44 17.02
CA LEU A 244 3.90 6.79 17.07
C LEU A 244 3.62 7.23 18.51
N ILE A 245 2.98 6.35 19.29
CA ILE A 245 2.69 6.59 20.71
C ILE A 245 3.99 6.78 21.50
N TYR A 246 4.97 5.90 21.31
CA TYR A 246 6.27 6.02 21.95
C TYR A 246 6.94 7.37 21.63
N PHE A 247 6.88 7.83 20.38
CA PHE A 247 7.43 9.13 20.01
C PHE A 247 6.69 10.29 20.67
N ILE A 248 5.35 10.23 20.79
CA ILE A 248 4.60 11.26 21.52
C ILE A 248 4.97 11.26 23.00
N ASP A 249 4.96 10.10 23.67
CA ASP A 249 5.27 9.94 25.10
C ASP A 249 6.67 10.46 25.45
N ASN A 250 7.63 10.30 24.54
CA ASN A 250 9.02 10.72 24.74
C ASN A 250 9.34 12.08 24.11
N ASN A 251 8.31 12.81 23.63
CA ASN A 251 8.44 14.10 22.97
C ASN A 251 9.43 14.09 21.79
N ILE A 252 9.48 12.98 21.05
CA ILE A 252 10.25 12.82 19.82
C ILE A 252 9.38 13.32 18.65
N ILE A 253 9.94 14.18 17.80
CA ILE A 253 9.22 14.74 16.66
C ILE A 253 8.93 13.64 15.62
N VAL A 254 7.66 13.48 15.30
CA VAL A 254 7.19 12.74 14.13
C VAL A 254 7.08 13.71 12.97
N LYS A 255 7.81 13.46 11.88
CA LYS A 255 7.79 14.37 10.74
C LYS A 255 6.47 14.23 9.99
N HIS A 256 6.03 15.31 9.37
CA HIS A 256 4.84 15.28 8.52
C HIS A 256 4.97 14.25 7.38
N ASP A 257 6.15 14.20 6.73
CA ASP A 257 6.43 13.23 5.67
C ASP A 257 6.36 11.77 6.18
N ASP A 258 6.70 11.49 7.45
CA ASP A 258 6.56 10.14 8.02
C ASP A 258 5.07 9.73 8.07
N LEU A 259 4.19 10.63 8.49
CA LEU A 259 2.74 10.38 8.55
C LEU A 259 2.11 10.26 7.16
N LEU A 260 2.57 11.05 6.19
CA LEU A 260 2.18 10.90 4.79
C LEU A 260 2.61 9.52 4.25
N PHE A 261 3.84 9.11 4.53
CA PHE A 261 4.34 7.81 4.11
C PHE A 261 3.55 6.65 4.74
N LEU A 262 3.26 6.70 6.04
CA LEU A 262 2.41 5.71 6.71
C LEU A 262 1.00 5.67 6.13
N SER A 263 0.41 6.83 5.80
CA SER A 263 -0.88 6.90 5.11
C SER A 263 -0.83 6.22 3.74
N ASN A 264 0.26 6.43 2.98
CA ASN A 264 0.47 5.82 1.68
C ASN A 264 0.58 4.29 1.78
N ILE A 265 1.28 3.77 2.78
CA ILE A 265 1.38 2.34 3.04
C ILE A 265 0.01 1.76 3.40
N ILE A 266 -0.73 2.39 4.33
CA ILE A 266 -2.03 1.90 4.79
C ILE A 266 -3.04 1.88 3.63
N ASN A 267 -3.09 2.94 2.82
CA ASN A 267 -3.92 2.96 1.61
C ASN A 267 -3.54 1.84 0.63
N HIS A 268 -2.25 1.62 0.41
CA HIS A 268 -1.79 0.56 -0.47
C HIS A 268 -2.17 -0.84 0.07
N MET A 269 -2.00 -1.08 1.38
CA MET A 269 -2.42 -2.34 2.01
C MET A 269 -3.91 -2.58 1.88
N LYS A 270 -4.74 -1.52 1.93
CA LYS A 270 -6.19 -1.60 1.68
C LYS A 270 -6.46 -2.00 0.22
N GLU A 271 -5.87 -1.29 -0.75
CA GLU A 271 -5.99 -1.59 -2.17
C GLU A 271 -5.55 -3.02 -2.53
N SER A 272 -4.59 -3.58 -1.80
CA SER A 272 -4.08 -4.94 -1.98
C SER A 272 -4.79 -6.00 -1.13
N ASN A 273 -5.91 -5.66 -0.46
CA ASN A 273 -6.67 -6.56 0.43
C ASN A 273 -5.81 -7.24 1.50
N SER A 274 -4.94 -6.47 2.13
CA SER A 274 -3.98 -6.94 3.14
C SER A 274 -4.00 -6.12 4.43
N LEU A 275 -4.81 -5.06 4.51
CA LEU A 275 -4.91 -4.18 5.67
C LEU A 275 -5.81 -4.82 6.76
N PRO A 276 -5.25 -5.18 7.93
CA PRO A 276 -6.02 -5.82 8.99
C PRO A 276 -6.99 -4.84 9.65
N LEU A 277 -8.29 -5.12 9.55
CA LEU A 277 -9.33 -4.27 10.12
C LEU A 277 -9.15 -4.09 11.64
N PHE A 278 -8.77 -5.16 12.37
CA PHE A 278 -8.63 -5.11 13.82
C PHE A 278 -7.44 -4.26 14.27
N ALA A 279 -6.28 -4.41 13.61
CA ALA A 279 -5.09 -3.63 13.95
C ALA A 279 -5.30 -2.13 13.67
N LEU A 280 -5.95 -1.80 12.55
CA LEU A 280 -6.29 -0.42 12.21
C LEU A 280 -7.24 0.19 13.26
N TYR A 281 -8.31 -0.53 13.62
CA TYR A 281 -9.26 -0.08 14.64
C TYR A 281 -8.57 0.19 15.99
N GLN A 282 -7.79 -0.77 16.48
CA GLN A 282 -7.06 -0.64 17.75
C GLN A 282 -6.07 0.53 17.73
N GLY A 283 -5.41 0.75 16.59
CA GLY A 283 -4.50 1.86 16.38
C GLY A 283 -5.20 3.21 16.42
N ILE A 284 -6.31 3.35 15.70
CA ILE A 284 -7.13 4.57 15.66
C ILE A 284 -7.68 4.88 17.07
N GLU A 285 -8.25 3.89 17.76
CA GLU A 285 -8.80 4.07 19.12
C GLU A 285 -7.72 4.63 20.04
N ARG A 286 -6.54 3.99 20.09
CA ARG A 286 -5.42 4.44 20.94
C ARG A 286 -4.87 5.80 20.54
N LEU A 287 -4.70 6.05 19.24
CA LEU A 287 -4.16 7.32 18.77
C LEU A 287 -5.10 8.50 19.08
N SER A 288 -6.42 8.25 19.15
CA SER A 288 -7.41 9.29 19.45
C SER A 288 -7.21 9.93 20.83
N ASP A 289 -6.84 9.13 21.83
CA ASP A 289 -6.54 9.61 23.18
C ASP A 289 -5.29 10.52 23.18
N TYR A 290 -4.29 10.15 22.38
CA TYR A 290 -3.03 10.89 22.27
C TYR A 290 -3.19 12.22 21.52
N ILE A 291 -4.11 12.32 20.56
CA ILE A 291 -4.35 13.59 19.86
C ILE A 291 -4.88 14.67 20.81
N ILE A 292 -5.59 14.27 21.88
CA ILE A 292 -6.13 15.21 22.86
C ILE A 292 -5.00 15.91 23.63
N ILE A 293 -3.98 15.16 24.05
CA ILE A 293 -2.85 15.71 24.83
C ILE A 293 -1.89 16.56 24.00
N LEU A 294 -1.85 16.37 22.67
CA LEU A 294 -1.03 17.19 21.75
C LEU A 294 -1.48 18.66 21.65
N LYS A 295 -2.59 19.03 22.30
CA LYS A 295 -3.02 20.42 22.48
C LYS A 295 -2.14 21.20 23.44
N GLU A 296 -1.45 20.52 24.33
CA GLU A 296 -0.59 21.15 25.32
C GLU A 296 0.71 21.66 24.67
N GLU A 297 1.15 22.87 25.05
CA GLU A 297 2.36 23.48 24.49
C GLU A 297 3.66 22.72 24.86
N SER A 298 3.60 21.78 25.80
CA SER A 298 4.70 20.93 26.23
C SER A 298 5.18 19.94 25.17
N TYR A 299 4.35 19.64 24.15
CA TYR A 299 4.68 18.69 23.08
C TYR A 299 5.21 19.40 21.82
N TYR A 300 6.26 18.84 21.22
CA TYR A 300 6.81 19.33 19.94
C TYR A 300 5.93 18.91 18.75
N ASN A 301 5.31 17.74 18.84
CA ASN A 301 4.35 17.24 17.85
C ASN A 301 3.10 18.12 17.80
N LYS A 302 2.63 18.46 16.60
CA LYS A 302 1.48 19.36 16.41
C LYS A 302 0.19 18.57 16.24
N GLU A 303 -0.83 18.92 17.01
CA GLU A 303 -2.17 18.31 16.95
C GLU A 303 -2.71 18.28 15.51
N ASP A 304 -2.64 19.38 14.77
CA ASP A 304 -3.25 19.50 13.44
C ASP A 304 -2.72 18.46 12.45
N ILE A 305 -1.41 18.20 12.47
CA ILE A 305 -0.74 17.21 11.63
C ILE A 305 -1.23 15.79 11.96
N PHE A 306 -1.32 15.46 13.25
CA PHE A 306 -1.84 14.16 13.69
C PHE A 306 -3.34 14.01 13.44
N ARG A 307 -4.10 15.10 13.53
CA ARG A 307 -5.53 15.13 13.23
C ARG A 307 -5.80 14.89 11.74
N GLU A 308 -4.96 15.45 10.85
CA GLU A 308 -5.01 15.14 9.42
C GLU A 308 -4.74 13.65 9.15
N PHE A 309 -3.67 13.11 9.74
CA PHE A 309 -3.34 11.68 9.65
C PHE A 309 -4.49 10.80 10.16
N PHE A 310 -5.03 11.11 11.33
CA PHE A 310 -6.17 10.40 11.93
C PHE A 310 -7.39 10.40 11.02
N ASN A 311 -7.73 11.54 10.42
CA ASN A 311 -8.86 11.63 9.50
C ASN A 311 -8.67 10.75 8.26
N LYS A 312 -7.45 10.69 7.71
CA LYS A 312 -7.10 9.78 6.61
C LYS A 312 -7.30 8.32 7.02
N LEU A 313 -6.81 7.93 8.20
CA LEU A 313 -7.00 6.57 8.73
C LEU A 313 -8.46 6.22 8.96
N PHE A 314 -9.23 7.15 9.53
CA PHE A 314 -10.65 6.97 9.81
C PHE A 314 -11.45 6.78 8.51
N PHE A 315 -11.09 7.52 7.45
CA PHE A 315 -11.68 7.32 6.12
C PHE A 315 -11.41 5.89 5.60
N VAL A 316 -10.15 5.43 5.63
CA VAL A 316 -9.79 4.06 5.21
C VAL A 316 -10.53 3.01 6.03
N PHE A 317 -10.60 3.17 7.36
CA PHE A 317 -11.34 2.28 8.24
C PHE A 317 -12.82 2.19 7.84
N ASN A 318 -13.46 3.32 7.54
CA ASN A 318 -14.84 3.33 7.09
C ASN A 318 -15.00 2.66 5.72
N GLU A 319 -14.06 2.82 4.80
CA GLU A 319 -14.12 2.07 3.54
C GLU A 319 -14.02 0.56 3.77
N LEU A 320 -13.13 0.10 4.65
CA LEU A 320 -13.04 -1.32 5.00
C LEU A 320 -14.36 -1.87 5.60
N LEU A 321 -15.03 -1.08 6.44
CA LEU A 321 -16.34 -1.44 6.97
C LEU A 321 -17.41 -1.53 5.88
N ALA A 322 -17.36 -0.62 4.90
CA ALA A 322 -18.27 -0.64 3.76
C ALA A 322 -18.04 -1.89 2.90
N ASP A 323 -16.78 -2.21 2.56
CA ASP A 323 -16.42 -3.41 1.78
C ASP A 323 -16.90 -4.69 2.49
N PHE A 324 -16.75 -4.75 3.81
CA PHE A 324 -17.27 -5.87 4.60
C PHE A 324 -18.80 -5.94 4.58
N ALA A 325 -19.49 -4.80 4.76
CA ALA A 325 -20.95 -4.75 4.73
C ALA A 325 -21.56 -5.11 3.37
N GLU A 326 -20.83 -4.97 2.25
CA GLU A 326 -21.31 -5.43 0.94
C GLU A 326 -21.49 -6.95 0.86
N ILE A 327 -20.66 -7.70 1.58
CA ILE A 327 -20.65 -9.17 1.57
C ILE A 327 -21.58 -9.74 2.65
N PHE A 328 -21.80 -9.00 3.73
CA PHE A 328 -22.63 -9.46 4.85
C PHE A 328 -24.08 -8.98 4.71
N PRO A 329 -25.09 -9.86 4.89
CA PRO A 329 -26.48 -9.43 4.92
C PRO A 329 -26.75 -8.52 6.12
N GLU A 330 -27.54 -7.46 5.92
CA GLU A 330 -27.95 -6.53 7.00
C GLU A 330 -28.69 -7.26 8.14
N LYS A 331 -29.41 -8.33 7.83
CA LYS A 331 -30.05 -9.17 8.86
C LYS A 331 -29.80 -10.61 8.55
N ILE A 332 -29.19 -11.32 9.49
CA ILE A 332 -29.14 -12.77 9.48
C ILE A 332 -30.33 -13.27 10.28
N GLU A 333 -31.23 -14.04 9.66
CA GLU A 333 -32.33 -14.67 10.39
C GLU A 333 -31.76 -15.60 11.46
N THR A 334 -32.16 -15.40 12.72
CA THR A 334 -31.61 -16.15 13.85
C THR A 334 -31.91 -17.66 13.77
N GLY A 335 -32.95 -18.04 13.01
CA GLY A 335 -33.36 -19.43 12.80
C GLY A 335 -32.38 -20.27 11.99
N ILE A 336 -31.63 -19.67 11.05
CA ILE A 336 -30.70 -20.39 10.17
C ILE A 336 -29.27 -20.46 10.74
N LEU A 337 -28.96 -19.66 11.77
CA LEU A 337 -27.58 -19.54 12.29
C LEU A 337 -26.95 -20.86 12.74
N SER A 338 -27.77 -21.83 13.18
CA SER A 338 -27.30 -23.16 13.63
C SER A 338 -27.26 -24.22 12.52
N GLU A 339 -27.70 -23.91 11.30
CA GLU A 339 -27.64 -24.85 10.18
C GLU A 339 -26.20 -25.24 9.88
N GLN A 340 -25.99 -26.54 9.62
CA GLN A 340 -24.66 -27.10 9.43
C GLN A 340 -24.20 -26.95 7.98
N VAL A 341 -22.99 -26.45 7.83
CA VAL A 341 -22.30 -26.20 6.57
C VAL A 341 -20.95 -26.89 6.60
N LEU A 342 -20.58 -27.49 5.47
CA LEU A 342 -19.24 -27.97 5.23
C LEU A 342 -18.41 -26.83 4.65
N LEU A 343 -17.38 -26.42 5.39
CA LEU A 343 -16.44 -25.38 5.03
C LEU A 343 -15.13 -26.02 4.57
N LYS A 344 -14.66 -25.68 3.37
CA LYS A 344 -13.38 -26.12 2.83
C LYS A 344 -12.46 -24.91 2.75
N ILE A 345 -11.38 -24.91 3.52
CA ILE A 345 -10.39 -23.83 3.55
C ILE A 345 -9.13 -24.34 2.87
N HIS A 346 -8.79 -23.74 1.74
CA HIS A 346 -7.58 -24.06 0.99
C HIS A 346 -6.54 -22.97 1.20
N TYR A 347 -5.35 -23.37 1.64
CA TYR A 347 -4.26 -22.43 1.87
C TYR A 347 -2.90 -23.04 1.48
N ASP A 348 -1.99 -22.17 1.08
CA ASP A 348 -0.57 -22.49 0.92
C ASP A 348 0.11 -22.27 2.26
N GLY A 349 0.74 -23.29 2.84
CA GLY A 349 1.33 -23.24 4.17
C GLY A 349 2.19 -24.47 4.45
N LYS A 350 3.02 -24.39 5.50
CA LYS A 350 3.87 -25.50 5.93
C LYS A 350 3.23 -26.40 6.97
N GLU A 351 2.28 -25.86 7.73
CA GLU A 351 1.69 -26.50 8.90
C GLU A 351 0.17 -26.36 8.88
N GLU A 352 -0.51 -27.30 9.51
CA GLU A 352 -1.95 -27.29 9.72
C GLU A 352 -2.34 -26.20 10.73
N ILE A 353 -3.36 -25.41 10.41
CA ILE A 353 -3.81 -24.27 11.23
C ILE A 353 -4.86 -24.71 12.24
N ASP A 354 -5.77 -25.61 11.84
CA ASP A 354 -6.98 -25.98 12.55
C ASP A 354 -7.84 -24.73 12.88
N PHE A 355 -8.44 -24.16 11.83
CA PHE A 355 -9.30 -22.97 11.94
C PHE A 355 -10.46 -23.17 12.92
N SER A 356 -10.87 -24.42 13.17
CA SER A 356 -11.97 -24.72 14.09
C SER A 356 -11.68 -24.24 15.51
N LYS A 357 -10.42 -24.29 15.97
CA LYS A 357 -9.99 -23.77 17.28
C LYS A 357 -10.23 -22.27 17.40
N TYR A 358 -9.77 -21.50 16.42
CA TYR A 358 -9.88 -20.04 16.42
C TYR A 358 -11.33 -19.56 16.30
N ILE A 359 -12.11 -20.21 15.44
CA ILE A 359 -13.53 -19.93 15.26
C ILE A 359 -14.29 -20.23 16.56
N ASN A 360 -14.09 -21.40 17.15
CA ASN A 360 -14.78 -21.78 18.38
C ASN A 360 -14.42 -20.86 19.55
N ARG A 361 -13.14 -20.47 19.67
CA ARG A 361 -12.71 -19.51 20.69
C ARG A 361 -13.39 -18.15 20.50
N PHE A 362 -13.47 -17.66 19.27
CA PHE A 362 -14.19 -16.42 18.96
C PHE A 362 -15.68 -16.51 19.33
N LEU A 363 -16.35 -17.60 18.96
CA LEU A 363 -17.76 -17.84 19.26
C LEU A 363 -18.01 -17.94 20.78
N GLU A 364 -17.13 -18.64 21.51
CA GLU A 364 -17.18 -18.76 22.96
C GLU A 364 -17.09 -17.40 23.66
N ILE A 365 -16.10 -16.59 23.31
CA ILE A 365 -15.91 -15.25 23.87
C ILE A 365 -17.08 -14.32 23.49
N SER A 366 -17.65 -14.52 22.30
CA SER A 366 -18.85 -13.82 21.83
C SER A 366 -20.15 -14.30 22.51
N GLY A 367 -20.09 -15.28 23.42
CA GLY A 367 -21.23 -15.78 24.18
C GLY A 367 -22.10 -16.81 23.46
N TYR A 368 -21.67 -17.35 22.33
CA TYR A 368 -22.39 -18.43 21.63
C TYR A 368 -22.21 -19.77 22.33
N SER A 369 -23.30 -20.53 22.42
CA SER A 369 -23.26 -21.89 22.98
C SER A 369 -22.64 -22.90 22.01
N LYS A 370 -22.18 -24.03 22.55
CA LYS A 370 -21.48 -25.09 21.80
C LYS A 370 -22.23 -25.63 20.57
N LYS A 371 -23.55 -25.43 20.48
CA LYS A 371 -24.34 -25.84 19.30
C LYS A 371 -23.96 -25.09 18.02
N TYR A 372 -23.29 -23.95 18.14
CA TYR A 372 -22.81 -23.14 17.02
C TYR A 372 -21.35 -23.43 16.66
N TYR A 373 -20.66 -24.27 17.43
CA TYR A 373 -19.25 -24.55 17.19
C TYR A 373 -19.06 -25.40 15.94
N CYS A 374 -17.82 -25.44 15.49
CA CYS A 374 -17.40 -26.21 14.34
C CYS A 374 -16.34 -27.23 14.75
N ASN A 375 -16.20 -28.29 13.95
CA ASN A 375 -15.21 -29.34 14.18
C ASN A 375 -14.43 -29.58 12.89
N LEU A 376 -13.12 -29.67 13.02
CA LEU A 376 -12.26 -30.15 11.93
C LEU A 376 -12.54 -31.64 11.69
N LEU A 377 -12.93 -31.98 10.46
CA LEU A 377 -13.21 -33.35 10.04
C LEU A 377 -11.97 -34.02 9.45
N GLN A 378 -11.28 -33.30 8.57
CA GLN A 378 -10.14 -33.83 7.83
C GLN A 378 -9.21 -32.72 7.38
N THR A 379 -7.91 -33.03 7.40
CA THR A 379 -6.87 -32.27 6.71
C THR A 379 -6.29 -33.15 5.60
N LYS A 380 -6.26 -32.64 4.37
CA LYS A 380 -5.67 -33.37 3.23
C LYS A 380 -4.20 -32.99 3.07
N ASN A 381 -3.32 -34.00 3.04
CA ASN A 381 -1.88 -33.83 2.83
C ASN A 381 -1.59 -33.50 1.34
N GLY A 382 -0.81 -32.45 1.10
CA GLY A 382 -0.54 -31.88 -0.23
C GLY A 382 -0.74 -30.37 -0.20
N SER A 383 -1.51 -29.82 -1.14
CA SER A 383 -2.17 -28.53 -0.93
C SER A 383 -3.03 -28.62 0.34
N LEU A 384 -2.71 -27.83 1.38
CA LEU A 384 -3.38 -27.94 2.66
C LEU A 384 -4.84 -27.50 2.51
N ILE A 385 -5.74 -28.47 2.70
CA ILE A 385 -7.19 -28.26 2.68
C ILE A 385 -7.75 -28.77 3.99
N GLU A 386 -8.26 -27.85 4.81
CA GLU A 386 -9.02 -28.15 6.01
C GLU A 386 -10.51 -28.24 5.68
N ILE A 387 -11.13 -29.34 6.08
CA ILE A 387 -12.57 -29.57 5.95
C ILE A 387 -13.18 -29.47 7.34
N ILE A 388 -13.98 -28.43 7.56
CA ILE A 388 -14.63 -28.13 8.83
C ILE A 388 -16.13 -28.28 8.67
N ILE A 389 -16.79 -28.95 9.59
CA ILE A 389 -18.26 -28.91 9.71
C ILE A 389 -18.62 -27.91 10.80
N GLY A 390 -19.46 -26.94 10.48
CA GLY A 390 -19.79 -25.86 11.41
C GLY A 390 -21.10 -25.19 11.09
N SER A 391 -21.58 -24.41 12.04
CA SER A 391 -22.78 -23.61 11.84
C SER A 391 -22.57 -22.45 10.86
N ILE A 392 -23.64 -21.87 10.31
CA ILE A 392 -23.55 -20.65 9.49
C ILE A 392 -22.82 -19.52 10.23
N ILE A 393 -23.06 -19.34 11.54
CA ILE A 393 -22.36 -18.31 12.32
C ILE A 393 -20.85 -18.58 12.42
N ALA A 394 -20.42 -19.84 12.38
CA ALA A 394 -19.00 -20.20 12.37
C ALA A 394 -18.31 -19.73 11.07
N VAL A 395 -19.01 -19.71 9.93
CA VAL A 395 -18.43 -19.18 8.69
C VAL A 395 -18.29 -17.67 8.74
N TYR A 396 -19.28 -16.97 9.30
CA TYR A 396 -19.18 -15.53 9.53
C TYR A 396 -18.07 -15.17 10.52
N ALA A 397 -17.90 -15.96 11.58
CA ALA A 397 -16.79 -15.82 12.51
C ALA A 397 -15.43 -15.97 11.81
N LEU A 398 -15.27 -16.96 10.92
CA LEU A 398 -14.05 -17.10 10.13
C LEU A 398 -13.79 -15.86 9.27
N GLN A 399 -14.80 -15.37 8.56
CA GLN A 399 -14.68 -14.21 7.69
C GLN A 399 -14.28 -12.95 8.47
N ILE A 400 -14.88 -12.75 9.65
CA ILE A 400 -14.51 -11.67 10.57
C ILE A 400 -13.04 -11.82 11.01
N LEU A 401 -12.62 -13.02 11.37
CA LEU A 401 -11.24 -13.29 11.80
C LEU A 401 -10.24 -13.05 10.66
N LEU A 402 -10.49 -13.54 9.45
CA LEU A 402 -9.59 -13.38 8.30
C LEU A 402 -9.47 -11.92 7.85
N TYR A 403 -10.61 -11.22 7.78
CA TYR A 403 -10.62 -9.80 7.44
C TYR A 403 -10.01 -8.93 8.55
N GLY A 404 -10.31 -9.28 9.80
CA GLY A 404 -9.77 -8.64 10.99
C GLY A 404 -8.26 -8.76 11.14
N VAL A 405 -7.72 -9.96 10.89
CA VAL A 405 -6.32 -10.31 11.13
C VAL A 405 -5.42 -9.99 9.95
N ASN A 406 -5.86 -10.26 8.71
CA ASN A 406 -4.99 -10.14 7.54
C ASN A 406 -5.58 -9.28 6.41
N GLY A 407 -6.76 -8.68 6.60
CA GLY A 407 -7.42 -7.87 5.57
C GLY A 407 -8.01 -8.70 4.42
N VAL A 408 -8.00 -10.02 4.52
CA VAL A 408 -8.51 -10.91 3.46
C VAL A 408 -10.02 -10.99 3.55
N LEU A 409 -10.69 -10.47 2.53
CA LEU A 409 -12.13 -10.51 2.39
C LEU A 409 -12.52 -11.59 1.37
N ILE A 410 -13.09 -12.70 1.84
CA ILE A 410 -13.49 -13.81 0.98
C ILE A 410 -14.92 -13.63 0.47
N GLN A 411 -15.11 -13.85 -0.83
CA GLN A 411 -16.45 -13.92 -1.43
C GLN A 411 -17.04 -15.32 -1.24
N LEU A 412 -18.10 -15.41 -0.43
CA LEU A 412 -18.81 -16.67 -0.18
C LEU A 412 -19.92 -16.86 -1.23
N THR A 413 -19.54 -17.09 -2.49
CA THR A 413 -20.45 -17.16 -3.66
C THR A 413 -21.56 -18.20 -3.53
N ASP A 414 -21.32 -19.27 -2.77
CA ASP A 414 -22.26 -20.38 -2.62
C ASP A 414 -23.23 -20.21 -1.45
N MET A 415 -22.92 -19.42 -0.41
CA MET A 415 -23.82 -19.29 0.73
C MET A 415 -25.05 -18.43 0.41
N VAL A 416 -24.85 -17.31 -0.31
CA VAL A 416 -25.93 -16.39 -0.69
C VAL A 416 -26.95 -17.06 -1.62
N SER A 417 -26.48 -17.99 -2.48
CA SER A 417 -27.33 -18.74 -3.41
C SER A 417 -27.97 -19.98 -2.77
N LYS A 418 -27.26 -20.69 -1.88
CA LYS A 418 -27.73 -21.92 -1.22
C LYS A 418 -28.62 -21.68 0.01
N ILE A 419 -28.46 -20.57 0.75
CA ILE A 419 -29.32 -20.21 1.93
C ILE A 419 -30.75 -19.83 1.52
N GLY A 420 -31.07 -19.74 0.22
CA GLY A 420 -32.46 -19.74 -0.24
C GLY A 420 -33.35 -18.58 0.20
N VAL A 421 -32.90 -17.57 0.97
CA VAL A 421 -33.69 -16.37 1.33
C VAL A 421 -32.79 -15.14 1.54
N LEU A 422 -32.05 -14.73 0.51
CA LEU A 422 -31.67 -13.31 0.33
C LEU A 422 -32.24 -12.77 -0.99
N ARG A 423 -33.36 -13.37 -1.43
CA ARG A 423 -34.20 -12.86 -2.52
C ARG A 423 -35.03 -11.68 -2.01
N ASN A 424 -34.36 -10.56 -1.82
CA ASN A 424 -34.89 -9.29 -2.32
C ASN A 424 -33.72 -8.48 -2.85
N LYS A 425 -33.52 -8.62 -4.17
CA LYS A 425 -32.75 -7.72 -5.00
C LYS A 425 -33.33 -6.31 -4.85
N ASN A 426 -32.84 -5.60 -3.84
CA ASN A 426 -32.76 -4.16 -3.79
C ASN A 426 -31.54 -3.87 -2.91
N TYR A 427 -30.36 -4.26 -3.39
CA TYR A 427 -29.12 -3.62 -2.96
C TYR A 427 -29.29 -2.13 -3.31
N GLN A 428 -29.84 -1.36 -2.37
CA GLN A 428 -29.91 0.08 -2.52
C GLN A 428 -28.49 0.58 -2.34
N LYS A 429 -27.82 0.86 -3.45
CA LYS A 429 -26.74 1.84 -3.52
C LYS A 429 -27.30 3.21 -3.10
N ASN A 430 -27.51 3.35 -1.80
CA ASN A 430 -27.85 4.61 -1.16
C ASN A 430 -26.67 5.08 -0.31
N TYR A 431 -25.45 4.71 -0.70
CA TYR A 431 -24.19 5.21 -0.14
C TYR A 431 -24.23 6.72 0.01
N LEU A 432 -24.63 7.43 -1.05
CA LEU A 432 -24.79 8.89 -0.98
C LEU A 432 -25.79 9.31 0.10
N SER A 433 -26.96 8.67 0.20
CA SER A 433 -27.97 9.03 1.21
C SER A 433 -27.56 8.65 2.64
N ASN A 434 -26.78 7.58 2.81
CA ASN A 434 -26.28 7.10 4.09
C ASN A 434 -25.11 7.96 4.57
N SER A 435 -24.19 8.30 3.67
CA SER A 435 -23.11 9.28 3.89
C SER A 435 -23.67 10.67 4.21
N VAL A 436 -24.67 11.16 3.46
CA VAL A 436 -25.34 12.44 3.73
C VAL A 436 -26.07 12.44 5.08
N LYS A 437 -26.59 11.29 5.52
CA LYS A 437 -27.22 11.12 6.84
C LYS A 437 -26.22 10.83 7.98
N GLY A 438 -24.93 10.70 7.69
CA GLY A 438 -23.92 10.30 8.68
C GLY A 438 -24.16 8.91 9.30
N LYS A 439 -24.92 8.04 8.62
CA LYS A 439 -25.25 6.69 9.11
C LYS A 439 -24.45 5.68 8.31
N GLN A 440 -23.33 5.24 8.88
CA GLN A 440 -22.64 4.07 8.36
C GLN A 440 -23.24 2.81 8.99
N TYR A 441 -23.65 1.89 8.14
CA TYR A 441 -24.21 0.63 8.59
C TYR A 441 -23.08 -0.34 8.95
N GLN A 442 -23.07 -0.81 10.20
CA GLN A 442 -22.15 -1.84 10.67
C GLN A 442 -22.96 -3.10 10.96
N PRO A 443 -22.61 -4.28 10.40
CA PRO A 443 -23.23 -5.52 10.80
C PRO A 443 -23.07 -5.72 12.31
N GLU A 444 -24.17 -6.07 13.01
CA GLU A 444 -24.22 -6.19 14.48
C GLU A 444 -23.12 -7.12 15.03
N LEU A 445 -22.84 -8.21 14.31
CA LEU A 445 -21.79 -9.17 14.64
C LEU A 445 -20.39 -8.54 14.65
N LEU A 446 -20.12 -7.62 13.72
CA LEU A 446 -18.84 -6.93 13.63
C LEU A 446 -18.71 -5.85 14.72
N GLY A 447 -19.79 -5.13 15.02
CA GLY A 447 -19.81 -4.13 16.11
C GLY A 447 -19.42 -4.75 17.45
N ASN A 448 -20.06 -5.89 17.80
CA ASN A 448 -19.73 -6.63 19.02
C ASN A 448 -18.27 -7.11 19.05
N THR A 449 -17.70 -7.43 17.88
CA THR A 449 -16.31 -7.89 17.78
C THR A 449 -15.29 -6.81 18.17
N PHE A 450 -15.57 -5.54 17.88
CA PHE A 450 -14.66 -4.45 18.26
C PHE A 450 -14.55 -4.29 19.78
N ASP A 451 -15.63 -4.50 20.53
CA ASP A 451 -15.57 -4.52 22.00
C ASP A 451 -14.77 -5.71 22.52
N LEU A 452 -14.84 -6.87 21.83
CA LEU A 452 -14.02 -8.04 22.19
C LEU A 452 -12.53 -7.77 22.02
N LEU A 453 -12.11 -6.85 21.15
CA LEU A 453 -10.70 -6.47 21.03
C LEU A 453 -10.14 -5.83 22.30
N LYS A 454 -10.94 -5.55 23.34
CA LYS A 454 -10.49 -5.15 24.68
C LYS A 454 -10.21 -6.35 25.60
N ASN A 455 -10.77 -7.52 25.31
CA ASN A 455 -10.56 -8.77 26.04
C ASN A 455 -9.15 -9.33 25.78
N THR A 456 -8.41 -9.65 26.84
CA THR A 456 -7.02 -10.12 26.78
C THR A 456 -6.88 -11.45 26.04
N GLU A 457 -7.83 -12.36 26.24
CA GLU A 457 -7.81 -13.68 25.64
C GLU A 457 -8.17 -13.64 24.16
N PHE A 458 -9.10 -12.76 23.77
CA PHE A 458 -9.38 -12.54 22.35
C PHE A 458 -8.19 -11.91 21.62
N LYS A 459 -7.51 -10.93 22.24
CA LYS A 459 -6.26 -10.37 21.68
C LYS A 459 -5.21 -11.45 21.45
N GLU A 460 -5.07 -12.39 22.38
CA GLU A 460 -4.11 -13.50 22.23
C GLU A 460 -4.51 -14.45 21.10
N ASN A 461 -5.80 -14.75 20.97
CA ASN A 461 -6.34 -15.54 19.85
C ASN A 461 -6.05 -14.88 18.49
N VAL A 462 -6.28 -13.56 18.39
CA VAL A 462 -5.99 -12.75 17.18
C VAL A 462 -4.50 -12.75 16.85
N LYS A 463 -3.62 -12.51 17.84
CA LYS A 463 -2.16 -12.53 17.65
C LYS A 463 -1.65 -13.89 17.19
N THR A 464 -2.13 -14.95 17.83
CA THR A 464 -1.73 -16.31 17.47
C THR A 464 -2.16 -16.63 16.04
N LEU A 465 -3.40 -16.29 15.66
CA LEU A 465 -3.89 -16.47 14.30
C LEU A 465 -3.07 -15.64 13.29
N ALA A 466 -2.72 -14.39 13.63
CA ALA A 466 -1.89 -13.52 12.79
C ALA A 466 -0.51 -14.12 12.51
N SER A 467 0.13 -14.69 13.54
CA SER A 467 1.43 -15.36 13.42
C SER A 467 1.35 -16.56 12.48
N VAL A 468 0.34 -17.41 12.64
CA VAL A 468 0.13 -18.59 11.79
C VAL A 468 -0.13 -18.18 10.33
N LEU A 469 -1.00 -17.19 10.11
CA LEU A 469 -1.31 -16.69 8.78
C LEU A 469 -0.20 -15.82 8.16
N ASN A 470 0.86 -15.47 8.90
CA ASN A 470 2.04 -14.82 8.30
C ASN A 470 2.82 -15.79 7.40
N THR A 471 2.77 -17.08 7.75
CA THR A 471 3.47 -18.15 7.01
C THR A 471 2.56 -18.89 6.02
N SER A 472 1.27 -18.54 5.99
CA SER A 472 0.26 -19.23 5.20
C SER A 472 -0.59 -18.25 4.40
N LYS A 473 -0.84 -18.54 3.13
CA LYS A 473 -1.69 -17.73 2.25
C LYS A 473 -3.00 -18.45 1.97
N ILE A 474 -4.13 -17.86 2.37
CA ILE A 474 -5.45 -18.35 1.97
C ILE A 474 -5.60 -18.26 0.45
N ILE A 475 -5.87 -19.39 -0.19
CA ILE A 475 -6.07 -19.50 -1.64
C ILE A 475 -7.56 -19.37 -1.95
N ASP A 476 -8.40 -20.14 -1.25
CA ASP A 476 -9.83 -20.22 -1.49
C ASP A 476 -10.57 -20.71 -0.24
N VAL A 477 -11.84 -20.30 -0.09
CA VAL A 477 -12.75 -20.86 0.90
C VAL A 477 -14.10 -21.11 0.25
N SER A 478 -14.55 -22.36 0.30
CA SER A 478 -15.84 -22.77 -0.27
C SER A 478 -16.75 -23.41 0.77
N THR A 479 -18.05 -23.32 0.52
CA THR A 479 -19.10 -23.77 1.45
C THR A 479 -20.10 -24.67 0.72
N ASP A 480 -20.35 -25.85 1.28
CA ASP A 480 -21.38 -26.77 0.81
C ASP A 480 -22.41 -26.99 1.93
N LEU A 481 -23.70 -26.83 1.61
CA LEU A 481 -24.76 -27.25 2.52
C LEU A 481 -24.66 -28.77 2.67
N ASN A 482 -24.71 -29.25 3.90
CA ASN A 482 -24.63 -30.67 4.16
C ASN A 482 -25.95 -31.32 3.72
N SER A 483 -26.01 -31.86 2.50
CA SER A 483 -27.02 -32.87 2.15
C SER A 483 -26.57 -34.18 2.78
N GLU A 484 -27.44 -34.85 3.53
CA GLU A 484 -27.15 -36.07 4.32
C GLU A 484 -26.50 -37.27 3.57
N ASN A 485 -26.11 -37.11 2.30
CA ASN A 485 -25.61 -38.18 1.41
C ASN A 485 -24.16 -37.99 0.89
N SER A 486 -23.33 -37.14 1.48
CA SER A 486 -21.94 -36.94 0.99
C SER A 486 -20.87 -37.02 2.08
N ILE A 487 -20.77 -38.18 2.74
CA ILE A 487 -19.58 -38.62 3.49
C ILE A 487 -19.15 -39.98 2.94
#